data_AF-A0A942HFC8-F1
#
_entry.id   AF-A0A942HFC8-F1
#
_cell.length_a   1.000
_cell.length_b   1.000
_cell.length_c   1.000
_cell.angle_alpha   90.00
_cell.angle_beta   90.00
_cell.angle_gamma   90.00
#
_symmetry.space_group_name_H-M   'P 1'
#
loop_
_entity.id
_entity.type
_entity.pdbx_description
1 polymer ?
#
loop_
_entity_poly.entity_id
_entity_poly.type
_entity_poly.pdbx_seq_one_letter_code
_entity_poly.pdbx_strand_id
1 'polypeptide(L)'
;MSRRLRCVAGAAALGLVTMAGYGIAEASTISVHVYSALAPNAFGSPNWAAWEANAVTAMENGGAATAGAPGTPAFFEQRTSVTTAEAVVTGFPSWLGQVDPGTVYGPAYANEYGNRITFPLWIDGGGSQFSISQLGFSATSTDPFNALGFSFAPGGYNYTTAYVGLDYGTDGIKGTGDDAWITSGANTQLVNELFGRGSGNSFAAYCPGCSLADQQAAINDVAAYPGSDFTFTGTYYLEENTRRLAEGSAVLAVTPVPEPASMLLLATGLVGTVRAARKSRERRK
;
A
#
# COMPACT_ATOMS: atom_id res chain seq x y z
N MET A 1 64.66 -58.75 50.70
CA MET A 1 64.20 -57.33 50.75
C MET A 1 64.43 -56.70 49.37
N SER A 2 63.58 -57.04 48.41
CA SER A 2 62.40 -56.28 47.93
C SER A 2 62.76 -55.05 47.09
N ARG A 3 62.94 -55.29 45.77
CA ARG A 3 62.97 -54.30 44.70
C ARG A 3 61.53 -53.79 44.48
N ARG A 4 61.32 -52.47 44.48
CA ARG A 4 60.05 -51.86 44.06
C ARG A 4 60.20 -51.19 42.71
N LEU A 5 59.52 -51.74 41.72
CA LEU A 5 59.18 -51.12 40.44
C LEU A 5 58.45 -49.79 40.69
N ARG A 6 58.86 -48.73 39.99
CA ARG A 6 58.05 -47.51 39.83
C ARG A 6 57.42 -47.53 38.44
N CYS A 7 56.09 -47.66 38.38
CA CYS A 7 55.31 -47.44 37.17
C CYS A 7 55.36 -45.95 36.81
N VAL A 8 55.66 -45.67 35.54
CA VAL A 8 55.50 -44.34 34.92
C VAL A 8 54.13 -44.33 34.25
N ALA A 9 53.21 -43.49 34.75
CA ALA A 9 51.94 -43.21 34.07
C ALA A 9 52.10 -41.89 33.30
N GLY A 10 52.19 -41.98 31.97
CA GLY A 10 52.16 -40.82 31.09
C GLY A 10 50.72 -40.32 30.91
N ALA A 11 50.45 -39.09 31.34
CA ALA A 11 49.21 -38.40 31.05
C ALA A 11 49.31 -37.77 29.65
N ALA A 12 48.54 -38.28 28.70
CA ALA A 12 48.35 -37.66 27.39
C ALA A 12 47.32 -36.53 27.54
N ALA A 13 47.77 -35.28 27.45
CA ALA A 13 46.90 -34.11 27.36
C ALA A 13 46.35 -34.00 25.93
N LEU A 14 45.06 -34.30 25.76
CA LEU A 14 44.33 -34.12 24.51
C LEU A 14 43.95 -32.64 24.40
N GLY A 15 44.66 -31.88 23.56
CA GLY A 15 44.34 -30.50 23.27
C GLY A 15 43.08 -30.42 22.40
N LEU A 16 41.97 -29.96 22.97
CA LEU A 16 40.75 -29.63 22.23
C LEU A 16 40.99 -28.28 21.52
N VAL A 17 41.20 -28.32 20.21
CA VAL A 17 41.21 -27.11 19.37
C VAL A 17 39.74 -26.75 19.11
N THR A 18 39.24 -25.73 19.80
CA THR A 18 37.96 -25.08 19.49
C THR A 18 38.12 -24.28 18.20
N MET A 19 37.65 -24.84 17.09
CA MET A 19 37.47 -24.10 15.84
C MET A 19 36.36 -23.06 16.08
N ALA A 20 36.75 -21.80 16.28
CA ALA A 20 35.81 -20.68 16.18
C ALA A 20 35.31 -20.63 14.73
N GLY A 21 34.12 -21.19 14.50
CA GLY A 21 33.40 -21.01 13.25
C GLY A 21 33.04 -19.54 13.13
N TYR A 22 33.81 -18.80 12.33
CA TYR A 22 33.34 -17.53 11.78
C TYR A 22 32.18 -17.88 10.85
N GLY A 23 30.95 -17.78 11.36
CA GLY A 23 29.78 -17.72 10.52
C GLY A 23 29.93 -16.49 9.65
N ILE A 24 30.21 -16.70 8.37
CA ILE A 24 30.06 -15.64 7.37
C ILE A 24 28.56 -15.37 7.37
N ALA A 25 28.14 -14.25 7.96
CA ALA A 25 26.77 -13.80 7.80
C ALA A 25 26.57 -13.58 6.30
N GLU A 26 25.81 -14.46 5.64
CA GLU A 26 25.36 -14.18 4.29
C GLU A 26 24.46 -12.94 4.39
N ALA A 27 24.87 -11.86 3.73
CA ALA A 27 23.98 -10.71 3.55
C ALA A 27 22.70 -11.23 2.90
N SER A 28 21.55 -11.00 3.54
CA SER A 28 20.29 -11.36 2.92
C SER A 28 20.05 -10.45 1.71
N THR A 29 19.38 -10.99 0.71
CA THR A 29 19.00 -10.23 -0.49
C THR A 29 18.05 -9.09 -0.12
N ILE A 30 18.18 -7.95 -0.80
CA ILE A 30 17.26 -6.80 -0.63
C ILE A 30 15.81 -7.28 -0.85
N SER A 31 14.91 -6.98 0.08
CA SER A 31 13.49 -7.29 -0.02
C SER A 31 12.66 -6.02 -0.22
N VAL A 32 11.68 -6.11 -1.13
CA VAL A 32 10.74 -5.02 -1.41
C VAL A 32 9.35 -5.47 -0.99
N HIS A 33 8.84 -4.87 0.07
CA HIS A 33 7.50 -5.10 0.59
C HIS A 33 6.57 -4.00 0.05
N VAL A 34 5.48 -4.41 -0.57
CA VAL A 34 4.48 -3.50 -1.11
C VAL A 34 3.13 -3.90 -0.54
N TYR A 35 2.36 -2.90 -0.14
CA TYR A 35 1.03 -3.05 0.40
C TYR A 35 0.07 -2.21 -0.43
N SER A 36 -1.24 -2.41 -0.28
CA SER A 36 -2.26 -1.58 -0.93
C SER A 36 -3.14 -0.91 0.11
N ALA A 37 -3.50 0.34 -0.13
CA ALA A 37 -4.33 1.15 0.76
C ALA A 37 -5.15 2.19 0.00
N LEU A 38 -6.21 2.70 0.62
CA LEU A 38 -6.88 3.91 0.15
C LEU A 38 -6.34 5.12 0.92
N ALA A 39 -5.96 6.14 0.17
CA ALA A 39 -5.54 7.42 0.70
C ALA A 39 -6.59 8.50 0.40
N PRO A 40 -6.67 9.57 1.20
CA PRO A 40 -7.33 10.81 0.78
C PRO A 40 -6.83 11.31 -0.57
N ASN A 41 -7.57 12.19 -1.23
CA ASN A 41 -7.08 12.81 -2.46
C ASN A 41 -5.91 13.76 -2.16
N ALA A 42 -4.72 13.48 -2.71
CA ALA A 42 -3.54 14.35 -2.56
C ALA A 42 -3.77 15.81 -2.97
N PHE A 43 -4.76 16.06 -3.84
CA PHE A 43 -5.13 17.40 -4.29
C PHE A 43 -6.39 17.89 -3.58
N GLY A 44 -6.20 18.67 -2.52
CA GLY A 44 -7.29 19.40 -1.85
C GLY A 44 -7.81 18.76 -0.56
N SER A 45 -7.61 17.46 -0.33
CA SER A 45 -7.98 16.86 0.96
C SER A 45 -7.07 17.36 2.09
N PRO A 46 -7.63 17.90 3.19
CA PRO A 46 -6.83 18.44 4.29
C PRO A 46 -6.07 17.35 5.07
N ASN A 47 -6.57 16.11 5.08
CA ASN A 47 -5.95 15.02 5.83
C ASN A 47 -4.90 14.24 5.04
N TRP A 48 -4.60 14.60 3.79
CA TRP A 48 -3.59 13.91 2.97
C TRP A 48 -2.24 13.80 3.70
N ALA A 49 -1.71 14.91 4.20
CA ALA A 49 -0.39 14.94 4.83
C ALA A 49 -0.34 14.11 6.13
N ALA A 50 -1.44 14.10 6.90
CA ALA A 50 -1.55 13.30 8.11
C ALA A 50 -1.66 11.80 7.79
N TRP A 51 -2.43 11.45 6.75
CA TRP A 51 -2.51 10.07 6.25
C TRP A 51 -1.15 9.57 5.75
N GLU A 52 -0.43 10.40 5.01
CA GLU A 52 0.92 10.11 4.52
C GLU A 52 1.89 9.80 5.67
N ALA A 53 1.88 10.62 6.72
CA ALA A 53 2.69 10.36 7.90
C ALA A 53 2.33 9.02 8.57
N ASN A 54 1.04 8.71 8.70
CA ASN A 54 0.59 7.42 9.25
C ASN A 54 1.01 6.24 8.36
N ALA A 55 0.94 6.37 7.03
CA ALA A 55 1.39 5.35 6.11
C ALA A 55 2.89 5.08 6.26
N VAL A 56 3.73 6.13 6.32
CA VAL A 56 5.17 5.99 6.56
C VAL A 56 5.45 5.34 7.91
N THR A 57 4.79 5.78 8.99
CA THR A 57 4.89 5.14 10.31
C THR A 57 4.50 3.66 10.28
N ALA A 58 3.48 3.27 9.51
CA ALA A 58 3.11 1.87 9.36
C ALA A 58 4.22 1.06 8.66
N MET A 59 4.86 1.64 7.65
CA MET A 59 5.98 1.01 6.94
C MET A 59 7.22 0.89 7.82
N GLU A 60 7.55 1.92 8.60
CA GLU A 60 8.63 1.91 9.61
C GLU A 60 8.45 0.81 10.65
N ASN A 61 7.19 0.52 11.01
CA ASN A 61 6.82 -0.55 11.94
C ASN A 61 6.67 -1.92 11.27
N GLY A 62 7.49 -2.19 10.23
CA GLY A 62 7.54 -3.48 9.55
C GLY A 62 6.32 -3.78 8.69
N GLY A 63 5.72 -2.75 8.09
CA GLY A 63 4.52 -2.89 7.26
C GLY A 63 3.25 -3.20 8.06
N ALA A 64 3.07 -2.52 9.20
CA ALA A 64 1.90 -2.65 10.04
C ALA A 64 0.61 -2.42 9.23
N ALA A 65 -0.45 -3.19 9.55
CA ALA A 65 -1.71 -3.13 8.80
C ALA A 65 -2.46 -1.79 8.95
N THR A 66 -2.18 -1.04 10.01
CA THR A 66 -2.89 0.20 10.36
C THR A 66 -1.99 1.18 11.10
N ALA A 67 -2.28 2.48 11.00
CA ALA A 67 -1.65 3.53 11.80
C ALA A 67 -2.53 4.78 11.91
N GLY A 68 -2.36 5.54 12.99
CA GLY A 68 -3.18 6.72 13.30
C GLY A 68 -4.47 6.38 14.05
N ALA A 69 -5.39 7.36 14.11
CA ALA A 69 -6.64 7.22 14.86
C ALA A 69 -7.77 6.64 13.98
N PRO A 70 -8.33 5.46 14.32
CA PRO A 70 -9.46 4.89 13.59
C PRO A 70 -10.65 5.85 13.53
N GLY A 71 -11.40 5.79 12.43
CA GLY A 71 -12.57 6.66 12.24
C GLY A 71 -12.22 8.10 11.87
N THR A 72 -10.98 8.39 11.46
CA THR A 72 -10.57 9.68 10.89
C THR A 72 -10.13 9.52 9.43
N PRO A 73 -10.22 10.57 8.59
CA PRO A 73 -9.72 10.50 7.20
C PRO A 73 -8.20 10.26 7.11
N ALA A 74 -7.46 10.62 8.16
CA ALA A 74 -6.02 10.39 8.25
C ALA A 74 -5.65 8.94 8.61
N PHE A 75 -6.61 8.08 8.96
CA PHE A 75 -6.32 6.70 9.35
C PHE A 75 -5.73 5.92 8.18
N PHE A 76 -4.54 5.37 8.38
CA PHE A 76 -3.94 4.43 7.45
C PHE A 76 -4.48 3.03 7.74
N GLU A 77 -4.96 2.35 6.69
CA GLU A 77 -5.26 0.93 6.73
C GLU A 77 -4.91 0.26 5.40
N GLN A 78 -4.31 -0.92 5.49
CA GLN A 78 -4.11 -1.77 4.33
C GLN A 78 -5.44 -2.38 3.89
N ARG A 79 -5.64 -2.49 2.58
CA ARG A 79 -6.82 -3.12 1.96
C ARG A 79 -6.37 -4.07 0.86
N THR A 80 -7.04 -5.20 0.75
CA THR A 80 -6.86 -6.17 -0.35
C THR A 80 -7.98 -6.10 -1.40
N SER A 81 -9.08 -5.43 -1.06
CA SER A 81 -10.18 -5.16 -2.00
C SER A 81 -10.87 -3.83 -1.69
N VAL A 82 -11.42 -3.22 -2.73
CA VAL A 82 -12.26 -2.03 -2.68
C VAL A 82 -13.33 -2.10 -3.77
N THR A 83 -14.34 -1.25 -3.68
CA THR A 83 -15.22 -0.96 -4.82
C THR A 83 -14.64 0.16 -5.67
N THR A 84 -15.07 0.25 -6.93
CA THR A 84 -14.64 1.32 -7.83
C THR A 84 -15.06 2.69 -7.28
N ALA A 85 -16.25 2.81 -6.69
CA ALA A 85 -16.73 4.07 -6.12
C ALA A 85 -15.89 4.54 -4.92
N GLU A 86 -15.37 3.60 -4.11
CA GLU A 86 -14.44 3.92 -3.02
C GLU A 86 -13.08 4.43 -3.51
N ALA A 87 -12.73 4.23 -4.79
CA ALA A 87 -11.44 4.60 -5.38
C ALA A 87 -11.54 5.77 -6.37
N VAL A 88 -12.55 6.64 -6.20
CA VAL A 88 -12.75 7.86 -7.00
C VAL A 88 -12.29 9.10 -6.23
N VAL A 89 -11.45 9.93 -6.86
CA VAL A 89 -11.19 11.30 -6.43
C VAL A 89 -12.15 12.28 -7.12
N THR A 90 -12.41 13.41 -6.48
CA THR A 90 -13.45 14.33 -6.93
C THR A 90 -13.01 15.79 -6.89
N GLY A 91 -13.73 16.64 -7.64
CA GLY A 91 -13.62 18.10 -7.54
C GLY A 91 -14.60 18.74 -6.55
N PHE A 92 -15.29 17.94 -5.73
CA PHE A 92 -16.30 18.34 -4.75
C PHE A 92 -16.21 17.43 -3.53
N PRO A 93 -16.71 17.83 -2.34
CA PRO A 93 -16.57 17.00 -1.16
C PRO A 93 -17.18 15.60 -1.31
N SER A 94 -16.36 14.56 -1.14
CA SER A 94 -16.78 13.17 -1.12
C SER A 94 -15.84 12.28 -0.29
N TRP A 95 -16.35 11.14 0.14
CA TRP A 95 -15.56 10.10 0.81
C TRP A 95 -16.14 8.73 0.51
N LEU A 96 -15.29 7.76 0.16
CA LEU A 96 -15.68 6.37 -0.13
C LEU A 96 -16.90 6.25 -1.08
N GLY A 97 -16.92 7.09 -2.12
CA GLY A 97 -17.97 7.09 -3.13
C GLY A 97 -19.28 7.79 -2.73
N GLN A 98 -19.34 8.48 -1.60
CA GLN A 98 -20.51 9.25 -1.16
C GLN A 98 -20.21 10.74 -1.16
N VAL A 99 -21.15 11.53 -1.67
CA VAL A 99 -21.17 13.00 -1.52
C VAL A 99 -21.60 13.42 -0.11
N ASP A 100 -21.41 14.71 0.21
CA ASP A 100 -21.70 15.26 1.55
C ASP A 100 -21.11 14.41 2.70
N PRO A 101 -19.80 14.13 2.65
CA PRO A 101 -19.17 13.21 3.59
C PRO A 101 -19.22 13.73 5.04
N GLY A 102 -19.39 15.04 5.24
CA GLY A 102 -19.57 15.66 6.55
C GLY A 102 -20.83 15.18 7.26
N THR A 103 -21.92 14.99 6.50
CA THR A 103 -23.18 14.44 7.02
C THR A 103 -23.12 12.92 7.15
N VAL A 104 -22.51 12.23 6.18
CA VAL A 104 -22.49 10.74 6.11
C VAL A 104 -21.52 10.11 7.11
N TYR A 105 -20.29 10.62 7.20
CA TYR A 105 -19.21 10.05 8.01
C TYR A 105 -18.84 10.93 9.21
N GLY A 106 -19.35 12.16 9.25
CA GLY A 106 -19.12 13.12 10.32
C GLY A 106 -18.21 14.28 9.90
N PRO A 107 -18.14 15.32 10.74
CA PRO A 107 -17.57 16.62 10.36
C PRO A 107 -16.08 16.57 9.97
N ALA A 108 -15.33 15.57 10.46
CA ALA A 108 -13.92 15.39 10.09
C ALA A 108 -13.72 15.10 8.59
N TYR A 109 -14.74 14.56 7.91
CA TYR A 109 -14.70 14.20 6.50
C TYR A 109 -15.25 15.30 5.57
N ALA A 110 -15.82 16.38 6.12
CA ALA A 110 -16.61 17.35 5.36
C ALA A 110 -15.88 18.03 4.20
N ASN A 111 -14.55 18.05 4.23
CA ASN A 111 -13.69 18.68 3.23
C ASN A 111 -12.77 17.67 2.52
N GLU A 112 -13.10 16.39 2.55
CA GLU A 112 -12.38 15.37 1.79
C GLU A 112 -12.87 15.32 0.34
N TYR A 113 -11.96 15.02 -0.60
CA TYR A 113 -12.23 15.06 -2.05
C TYR A 113 -12.07 13.68 -2.70
N GLY A 114 -12.62 12.67 -2.03
CA GLY A 114 -12.56 11.27 -2.44
C GLY A 114 -11.25 10.59 -2.06
N ASN A 115 -11.03 9.43 -2.67
CA ASN A 115 -9.96 8.51 -2.27
C ASN A 115 -9.21 7.96 -3.47
N ARG A 116 -7.94 7.66 -3.26
CA ARG A 116 -7.01 7.13 -4.25
C ARG A 116 -6.43 5.81 -3.81
N ILE A 117 -6.31 4.86 -4.73
CA ILE A 117 -5.57 3.63 -4.48
C ILE A 117 -4.08 3.96 -4.48
N THR A 118 -3.39 3.57 -3.42
CA THR A 118 -1.95 3.78 -3.23
C THR A 118 -1.27 2.47 -2.87
N PHE A 119 0.02 2.39 -3.18
CA PHE A 119 0.85 1.23 -2.87
C PHE A 119 2.01 1.60 -1.93
N PRO A 120 1.78 1.71 -0.60
CA PRO A 120 2.84 1.95 0.38
C PRO A 120 3.95 0.90 0.27
N LEU A 121 5.18 1.32 0.58
CA LEU A 121 6.35 0.48 0.37
C LEU A 121 7.28 0.50 1.58
N TRP A 122 7.87 -0.66 1.86
CA TRP A 122 9.02 -0.82 2.74
C TRP A 122 10.09 -1.64 2.03
N ILE A 123 11.33 -1.13 1.94
CA ILE A 123 12.47 -1.90 1.44
C ILE A 123 13.42 -2.14 2.59
N ASP A 124 13.80 -3.39 2.78
CA ASP A 124 14.88 -3.80 3.68
C ASP A 124 16.09 -4.24 2.83
N GLY A 125 17.21 -3.56 3.04
CA GLY A 125 18.46 -3.83 2.34
C GLY A 125 19.11 -5.17 2.70
N GLY A 126 18.67 -5.85 3.77
CA GLY A 126 19.17 -7.18 4.13
C GLY A 126 20.65 -7.22 4.52
N GLY A 127 21.18 -6.10 5.01
CA GLY A 127 22.61 -5.90 5.26
C GLY A 127 23.40 -5.33 4.07
N SER A 128 22.76 -5.16 2.91
CA SER A 128 23.27 -4.31 1.83
C SER A 128 22.65 -2.92 1.91
N GLN A 129 23.36 -1.91 1.42
CA GLN A 129 22.77 -0.59 1.20
C GLN A 129 22.32 -0.42 -0.25
N PHE A 130 21.32 0.42 -0.45
CA PHE A 130 20.80 0.81 -1.76
C PHE A 130 20.47 2.30 -1.76
N SER A 131 20.16 2.84 -2.93
CA SER A 131 19.83 4.25 -3.09
C SER A 131 18.41 4.40 -3.64
N ILE A 132 17.66 5.41 -3.16
CA ILE A 132 16.32 5.71 -3.72
C ILE A 132 16.37 6.11 -5.20
N SER A 133 17.53 6.58 -5.71
CA SER A 133 17.72 6.79 -7.15
C SER A 133 17.61 5.51 -7.99
N GLN A 134 17.78 4.33 -7.40
CA GLN A 134 17.59 3.04 -8.06
C GLN A 134 16.12 2.63 -8.11
N LEU A 135 15.23 3.30 -7.35
CA LEU A 135 13.82 2.95 -7.24
C LEU A 135 13.04 3.34 -8.49
N GLY A 136 12.40 2.36 -9.11
CA GLY A 136 11.37 2.54 -10.11
C GLY A 136 10.03 1.98 -9.64
N PHE A 137 8.97 2.37 -10.34
CA PHE A 137 7.61 1.92 -10.08
C PHE A 137 6.83 1.73 -11.37
N SER A 138 6.00 0.72 -11.41
CA SER A 138 4.99 0.54 -12.46
C SER A 138 3.68 0.10 -11.85
N ALA A 139 2.59 0.70 -12.30
CA ALA A 139 1.25 0.25 -12.01
C ALA A 139 0.54 -0.21 -13.28
N THR A 140 -0.17 -1.33 -13.16
CA THR A 140 -0.97 -1.92 -14.24
C THR A 140 -2.33 -2.32 -13.70
N SER A 141 -3.34 -2.16 -14.53
CA SER A 141 -4.73 -2.45 -14.22
C SER A 141 -5.35 -3.28 -15.33
N THR A 142 -6.26 -4.19 -14.95
CA THR A 142 -7.00 -5.02 -15.92
C THR A 142 -8.33 -4.40 -16.34
N ASP A 143 -8.60 -3.15 -15.94
CA ASP A 143 -9.75 -2.39 -16.44
C ASP A 143 -9.57 -2.02 -17.93
N PRO A 144 -10.64 -1.61 -18.63
CA PRO A 144 -10.56 -1.24 -20.04
C PRO A 144 -9.47 -0.19 -20.29
N PHE A 145 -8.53 -0.54 -21.18
CA PHE A 145 -7.40 0.30 -21.59
C PHE A 145 -6.31 0.53 -20.54
N ASN A 146 -6.30 -0.22 -19.41
CA ASN A 146 -5.34 -0.01 -18.33
C ASN A 146 -5.38 1.45 -17.84
N ALA A 147 -6.57 1.98 -17.60
CA ALA A 147 -6.80 3.42 -17.38
C ALA A 147 -6.14 3.94 -16.10
N LEU A 148 -5.89 3.07 -15.12
CA LEU A 148 -5.16 3.43 -13.91
C LEU A 148 -3.63 3.27 -14.06
N GLY A 149 -3.14 2.72 -15.16
CA GLY A 149 -1.72 2.41 -15.36
C GLY A 149 -0.82 3.64 -15.51
N PHE A 150 0.36 3.58 -14.91
CA PHE A 150 1.40 4.62 -14.99
C PHE A 150 2.75 4.06 -14.50
N SER A 151 3.84 4.78 -14.73
CA SER A 151 5.17 4.34 -14.29
C SER A 151 6.09 5.51 -13.96
N PHE A 152 7.04 5.26 -13.06
CA PHE A 152 8.19 6.11 -12.79
C PHE A 152 9.47 5.31 -13.02
N ALA A 153 10.38 5.87 -13.81
CA ALA A 153 11.69 5.26 -14.02
C ALA A 153 12.58 5.43 -12.77
N PRO A 154 13.63 4.60 -12.62
CA PRO A 154 14.73 4.87 -11.70
C PRO A 154 15.21 6.32 -11.81
N GLY A 155 15.46 6.95 -10.66
CA GLY A 155 15.81 8.37 -10.54
C GLY A 155 14.61 9.31 -10.38
N GLY A 156 13.38 8.79 -10.50
CA GLY A 156 12.15 9.58 -10.33
C GLY A 156 11.77 9.89 -8.87
N TYR A 157 12.40 9.23 -7.90
CA TYR A 157 12.13 9.40 -6.47
C TYR A 157 13.23 10.20 -5.77
N ASN A 158 12.84 10.93 -4.73
CA ASN A 158 13.72 11.72 -3.87
C ASN A 158 13.35 11.49 -2.40
N TYR A 159 14.34 11.62 -1.51
CA TYR A 159 14.09 11.62 -0.07
C TYR A 159 13.21 12.81 0.31
N THR A 160 12.14 12.52 1.06
CA THR A 160 11.16 13.49 1.58
C THR A 160 10.56 12.93 2.86
N THR A 161 9.67 13.68 3.53
CA THR A 161 8.83 13.11 4.60
C THR A 161 7.88 12.01 4.12
N ALA A 162 7.65 11.90 2.80
CA ALA A 162 6.83 10.87 2.18
C ALA A 162 7.62 9.60 1.79
N TYR A 163 8.95 9.72 1.73
CA TYR A 163 9.90 8.70 1.29
C TYR A 163 11.17 8.84 2.11
N VAL A 164 11.22 8.12 3.23
CA VAL A 164 12.21 8.28 4.28
C VAL A 164 13.20 7.13 4.21
N GLY A 165 14.48 7.44 4.11
CA GLY A 165 15.56 6.47 4.23
C GLY A 165 16.05 6.34 5.67
N LEU A 166 16.57 5.17 6.02
CA LEU A 166 17.28 4.94 7.28
C LEU A 166 18.64 4.32 6.98
N ASP A 167 19.71 4.99 7.39
CA ASP A 167 21.09 4.51 7.37
C ASP A 167 21.45 4.05 8.78
N TYR A 168 21.96 2.82 8.94
CA TYR A 168 22.35 2.27 10.24
C TYR A 168 23.74 2.73 10.69
N GLY A 169 24.36 3.66 9.96
CA GLY A 169 25.65 4.22 10.34
C GLY A 169 26.81 3.24 10.16
N THR A 170 27.85 3.42 10.97
CA THR A 170 29.13 2.70 10.82
C THR A 170 29.05 1.29 11.39
N ASP A 171 28.25 1.07 12.43
CA ASP A 171 28.13 -0.26 13.03
C ASP A 171 27.23 -1.21 12.23
N GLY A 172 26.36 -0.68 11.37
CA GLY A 172 25.46 -1.44 10.52
C GLY A 172 24.32 -2.13 11.31
N ILE A 173 24.02 -1.65 12.52
CA ILE A 173 23.04 -2.25 13.42
C ILE A 173 21.88 -1.26 13.64
N LYS A 174 20.68 -1.61 13.17
CA LYS A 174 19.48 -0.81 13.43
C LYS A 174 19.24 -0.58 14.93
N GLY A 175 18.92 0.65 15.29
CA GLY A 175 18.49 1.07 16.62
C GLY A 175 19.65 1.46 17.55
N THR A 176 20.86 1.61 17.03
CA THR A 176 22.01 2.12 17.78
C THR A 176 22.11 3.65 17.64
N GLY A 177 23.17 4.25 18.21
CA GLY A 177 23.28 5.69 18.36
C GLY A 177 23.68 6.45 17.07
N ASP A 178 24.10 5.74 16.03
CA ASP A 178 24.57 6.29 14.76
C ASP A 178 23.58 6.12 13.60
N ASP A 179 22.37 5.61 13.88
CA ASP A 179 21.26 5.61 12.94
C ASP A 179 20.93 7.03 12.45
N ALA A 180 20.85 7.20 11.13
CA ALA A 180 20.54 8.48 10.49
C ALA A 180 19.27 8.38 9.62
N TRP A 181 18.28 9.20 9.95
CA TRP A 181 17.05 9.36 9.17
C TRP A 181 17.26 10.33 8.02
N ILE A 182 17.05 9.86 6.79
CA ILE A 182 17.27 10.60 5.55
C ILE A 182 15.93 11.01 4.95
N THR A 183 15.55 12.27 5.17
CA THR A 183 14.28 12.86 4.71
C THR A 183 14.47 13.94 3.63
N SER A 184 15.72 14.20 3.22
CA SER A 184 16.07 15.14 2.15
C SER A 184 17.52 14.89 1.70
N GLY A 185 17.96 15.57 0.64
CA GLY A 185 19.34 15.48 0.14
C GLY A 185 19.43 14.81 -1.22
N ALA A 186 20.63 14.33 -1.57
CA ALA A 186 20.86 13.65 -2.84
C ALA A 186 20.13 12.30 -2.86
N ASN A 187 19.34 12.05 -3.91
CA ASN A 187 18.67 10.77 -4.07
C ASN A 187 19.65 9.60 -4.30
N THR A 188 20.94 9.88 -4.55
CA THR A 188 22.03 8.89 -4.66
C THR A 188 22.61 8.46 -3.31
N GLN A 189 22.20 9.07 -2.20
CA GLN A 189 22.63 8.64 -0.87
C GLN A 189 22.22 7.19 -0.61
N LEU A 190 23.11 6.43 0.05
CA LEU A 190 22.89 5.04 0.40
C LEU A 190 22.16 4.94 1.74
N VAL A 191 21.25 3.98 1.83
CA VAL A 191 20.44 3.68 3.03
C VAL A 191 20.29 2.17 3.19
N ASN A 192 20.02 1.72 4.40
CA ASN A 192 19.74 0.33 4.75
C ASN A 192 18.26 0.00 4.61
N GLU A 193 17.38 0.96 4.86
CA GLU A 193 15.94 0.83 4.67
C GLU A 193 15.32 2.05 3.98
N LEU A 194 14.17 1.83 3.35
CA LEU A 194 13.33 2.90 2.78
C LEU A 194 11.87 2.65 3.13
N PHE A 195 11.20 3.69 3.60
CA PHE A 195 9.78 3.71 3.95
C PHE A 195 9.07 4.75 3.09
N GLY A 196 8.00 4.35 2.40
CA GLY A 196 7.31 5.23 1.47
C GLY A 196 5.80 5.18 1.62
N ARG A 197 5.15 6.35 1.53
CA ARG A 197 3.68 6.46 1.45
C ARG A 197 3.07 5.70 0.27
N GLY A 198 3.88 5.47 -0.77
CA GLY A 198 3.49 4.79 -1.98
C GLY A 198 3.06 5.70 -3.12
N SER A 199 3.02 5.11 -4.31
CA SER A 199 2.53 5.71 -5.54
C SER A 199 1.13 5.18 -5.81
N GLY A 200 0.27 6.00 -6.41
CA GLY A 200 -1.13 5.65 -6.54
C GLY A 200 -1.86 6.39 -7.64
N ASN A 201 -2.94 5.76 -8.13
CA ASN A 201 -3.83 6.35 -9.12
C ASN A 201 -5.30 6.17 -8.75
N SER A 202 -6.17 6.92 -9.42
CA SER A 202 -7.61 6.94 -9.16
C SER A 202 -8.34 7.43 -10.39
N PHE A 203 -9.58 7.00 -10.55
CA PHE A 203 -10.51 7.66 -11.46
C PHE A 203 -10.96 9.00 -10.87
N ALA A 204 -11.36 9.93 -11.73
CA ALA A 204 -11.73 11.27 -11.30
C ALA A 204 -13.16 11.62 -11.74
N ALA A 205 -13.97 12.13 -10.82
CA ALA A 205 -15.30 12.68 -11.11
C ALA A 205 -15.33 14.19 -10.84
N TYR A 206 -15.71 14.96 -11.85
CA TYR A 206 -15.82 16.41 -11.76
C TYR A 206 -17.24 16.85 -12.16
N CYS A 207 -17.84 17.70 -11.33
CA CYS A 207 -19.17 18.25 -11.58
C CYS A 207 -19.25 19.67 -11.00
N PRO A 208 -18.63 20.66 -11.68
CA PRO A 208 -18.57 22.03 -11.17
C PRO A 208 -19.95 22.66 -11.12
N GLY A 209 -20.34 23.20 -9.95
CA GLY A 209 -21.63 23.87 -9.76
C GLY A 209 -22.85 22.94 -9.70
N CYS A 210 -22.62 21.63 -9.64
CA CYS A 210 -23.67 20.62 -9.60
C CYS A 210 -24.35 20.50 -8.23
N SER A 211 -25.61 20.06 -8.22
CA SER A 211 -26.31 19.69 -6.99
C SER A 211 -25.70 18.42 -6.36
N LEU A 212 -26.00 18.12 -5.09
CA LEU A 212 -25.54 16.87 -4.45
C LEU A 212 -25.98 15.62 -5.22
N ALA A 213 -27.19 15.62 -5.79
CA ALA A 213 -27.69 14.50 -6.58
C ALA A 213 -26.87 14.30 -7.87
N ASP A 214 -26.54 15.39 -8.55
CA ASP A 214 -25.73 15.36 -9.77
C ASP A 214 -24.27 14.97 -9.47
N GLN A 215 -23.72 15.43 -8.35
CA GLN A 215 -22.39 15.02 -7.88
C GLN A 215 -22.34 13.52 -7.59
N GLN A 216 -23.37 12.96 -6.96
CA GLN A 216 -23.46 11.53 -6.71
C GLN A 216 -23.61 10.74 -8.02
N ALA A 217 -24.38 11.27 -8.99
CA ALA A 217 -24.48 10.69 -10.32
C ALA A 217 -23.11 10.66 -11.02
N ALA A 218 -22.33 11.74 -10.93
CA ALA A 218 -20.99 11.80 -11.51
C ALA A 218 -20.03 10.74 -10.90
N ILE A 219 -20.09 10.50 -9.59
CA ILE A 219 -19.33 9.39 -8.97
C ILE A 219 -19.80 8.05 -9.52
N ASN A 220 -21.11 7.83 -9.58
CA ASN A 220 -21.68 6.56 -10.03
C ASN A 220 -21.32 6.25 -11.49
N ASP A 221 -21.36 7.25 -12.37
CA ASP A 221 -21.01 7.11 -13.79
C ASP A 221 -19.54 6.70 -13.96
N VAL A 222 -18.64 7.32 -13.20
CA VAL A 222 -17.21 6.96 -13.19
C VAL A 222 -17.00 5.58 -12.58
N ALA A 223 -17.71 5.25 -11.51
CA ALA A 223 -17.60 3.95 -10.84
C ALA A 223 -18.13 2.78 -11.68
N ALA A 224 -19.02 3.05 -12.64
CA ALA A 224 -19.55 2.06 -13.57
C ALA A 224 -18.61 1.78 -14.77
N TYR A 225 -17.69 2.71 -15.09
CA TYR A 225 -16.80 2.61 -16.25
C TYR A 225 -16.09 1.25 -16.43
N PRO A 226 -15.53 0.61 -15.37
CA PRO A 226 -14.83 -0.67 -15.55
C PRO A 226 -15.73 -1.81 -16.06
N GLY A 227 -17.05 -1.74 -15.80
CA GLY A 227 -18.05 -2.71 -16.27
C GLY A 227 -17.96 -4.13 -15.70
N SER A 228 -16.82 -4.50 -15.09
CA SER A 228 -16.57 -5.79 -14.44
C SER A 228 -15.52 -5.66 -13.34
N ASP A 229 -15.33 -6.72 -12.56
CA ASP A 229 -14.21 -6.84 -11.64
C ASP A 229 -12.89 -6.66 -12.40
N PHE A 230 -11.94 -5.97 -11.76
CA PHE A 230 -10.58 -5.82 -12.27
C PHE A 230 -9.57 -5.81 -11.12
N THR A 231 -8.29 -5.94 -11.45
CA THR A 231 -7.21 -5.78 -10.47
C THR A 231 -6.38 -4.56 -10.80
N PHE A 232 -5.86 -3.92 -9.76
CA PHE A 232 -4.83 -2.89 -9.87
C PHE A 232 -3.58 -3.36 -9.13
N THR A 233 -2.46 -3.42 -9.84
CA THR A 233 -1.19 -3.93 -9.34
C THR A 233 -0.17 -2.81 -9.33
N GLY A 234 0.49 -2.60 -8.20
CA GLY A 234 1.63 -1.71 -8.06
C GLY A 234 2.89 -2.52 -7.81
N THR A 235 3.92 -2.28 -8.62
CA THR A 235 5.20 -2.97 -8.57
C THR A 235 6.32 -1.96 -8.36
N TYR A 236 7.08 -2.15 -7.29
CA TYR A 236 8.32 -1.42 -7.03
C TYR A 236 9.51 -2.28 -7.36
N TYR A 237 10.57 -1.64 -7.85
CA TYR A 237 11.80 -2.31 -8.16
C TYR A 237 13.02 -1.44 -7.95
N LEU A 238 14.14 -2.07 -7.63
CA LEU A 238 15.45 -1.43 -7.62
C LEU A 238 16.23 -1.85 -8.85
N GLU A 239 16.81 -0.89 -9.55
CA GLU A 239 17.58 -1.13 -10.77
C GLU A 239 18.89 -0.33 -10.77
N GLU A 240 19.97 -1.00 -11.15
CA GLU A 240 21.29 -0.40 -11.32
C GLU A 240 21.85 -0.80 -12.69
N ASN A 241 22.19 0.18 -13.53
CA ASN A 241 22.73 -0.06 -14.86
C ASN A 241 21.91 -1.08 -15.67
N THR A 242 20.58 -0.96 -15.66
CA THR A 242 19.61 -1.88 -16.29
C THR A 242 19.45 -3.27 -15.65
N ARG A 243 20.21 -3.57 -14.58
CA ARG A 243 20.09 -4.82 -13.83
C ARG A 243 19.09 -4.66 -12.69
N ARG A 244 18.07 -5.52 -12.65
CA ARG A 244 17.13 -5.65 -11.54
C ARG A 244 17.85 -6.19 -10.30
N LEU A 245 17.80 -5.43 -9.20
CA LEU A 245 18.38 -5.80 -7.90
C LEU A 245 17.35 -6.50 -7.01
N ALA A 246 16.14 -5.94 -6.96
CA ALA A 246 15.01 -6.46 -6.20
C ALA A 246 13.69 -5.96 -6.79
N GLU A 247 12.60 -6.65 -6.50
CA GLU A 247 11.25 -6.28 -6.91
C GLU A 247 10.23 -6.78 -5.89
N GLY A 248 9.14 -6.02 -5.73
CA GLY A 248 8.00 -6.37 -4.91
C GLY A 248 6.72 -5.81 -5.51
N SER A 249 5.59 -6.49 -5.29
CA SER A 249 4.30 -6.07 -5.83
C SER A 249 3.17 -6.31 -4.83
N ALA A 250 2.12 -5.49 -4.94
CA ALA A 250 0.83 -5.74 -4.31
C ALA A 250 -0.28 -5.66 -5.36
N VAL A 251 -1.33 -6.46 -5.15
CA VAL A 251 -2.51 -6.51 -6.01
C VAL A 251 -3.72 -6.14 -5.18
N LEU A 252 -4.47 -5.14 -5.64
CA LEU A 252 -5.76 -4.75 -5.09
C LEU A 252 -6.86 -5.25 -6.03
N ALA A 253 -7.81 -6.00 -5.49
CA ALA A 253 -9.03 -6.36 -6.21
C ALA A 253 -10.01 -5.18 -6.20
N VAL A 254 -10.57 -4.82 -7.35
CA VAL A 254 -11.55 -3.74 -7.47
C VAL A 254 -12.83 -4.28 -8.08
N THR A 255 -13.94 -4.14 -7.35
CA THR A 255 -15.26 -4.56 -7.80
C THR A 255 -16.07 -3.33 -8.27
N PRO A 256 -16.83 -3.43 -9.37
CA PRO A 256 -17.71 -2.36 -9.79
C PRO A 256 -18.88 -2.25 -8.81
N VAL A 257 -19.42 -1.05 -8.66
CA VAL A 257 -20.68 -0.87 -7.93
C VAL A 257 -21.83 -1.20 -8.89
N PRO A 258 -22.80 -2.06 -8.52
CA PRO A 258 -23.93 -2.35 -9.38
C PRO A 258 -24.67 -1.07 -9.78
N GLU A 259 -24.93 -0.90 -11.08
CA GLU A 259 -25.62 0.30 -11.55
C GLU A 259 -27.02 0.42 -10.89
N PRO A 260 -27.38 1.60 -10.36
CA PRO A 260 -28.69 1.83 -9.74
C PRO A 260 -29.86 1.49 -10.68
N ALA A 261 -29.70 1.70 -11.98
CA ALA A 261 -30.71 1.38 -13.00
C ALA A 261 -31.01 -0.13 -13.08
N SER A 262 -29.99 -0.98 -12.94
CA SER A 262 -30.13 -2.44 -12.94
C SER A 262 -30.91 -2.93 -11.71
N MET A 263 -30.70 -2.30 -10.56
CA MET A 263 -31.45 -2.57 -9.33
C MET A 263 -32.90 -2.11 -9.42
N LEU A 264 -33.15 -0.95 -10.04
CA LEU A 264 -34.51 -0.46 -10.28
C LEU A 264 -35.28 -1.36 -11.26
N LEU A 265 -34.64 -1.83 -12.33
CA LEU A 265 -35.21 -2.80 -13.28
C LEU A 265 -35.52 -4.15 -12.61
N LEU A 266 -34.63 -4.66 -11.76
CA LEU A 266 -34.87 -5.88 -11.01
C LEU A 266 -36.04 -5.73 -10.01
N ALA A 267 -36.07 -4.63 -9.26
CA ALA A 267 -37.13 -4.34 -8.30
C ALA A 267 -38.49 -4.16 -8.98
N THR A 268 -38.54 -3.41 -10.09
CA THR A 268 -39.78 -3.23 -10.88
C THR A 268 -40.22 -4.52 -11.55
N GLY A 269 -39.28 -5.33 -12.04
CA GLY A 269 -39.53 -6.67 -12.58
C GLY A 269 -40.16 -7.59 -11.53
N LEU A 270 -39.64 -7.62 -10.30
CA LEU A 270 -40.20 -8.40 -9.19
C LEU A 270 -41.60 -7.93 -8.78
N VAL A 271 -41.84 -6.62 -8.71
CA VAL A 271 -43.19 -6.08 -8.45
C VAL A 271 -44.16 -6.45 -9.57
N GLY A 272 -43.70 -6.43 -10.83
CA GLY A 272 -44.47 -6.86 -12.00
C GLY A 272 -44.90 -8.32 -11.94
N THR A 273 -44.00 -9.24 -11.58
CA THR A 273 -44.30 -10.68 -11.47
C THR A 273 -45.25 -10.99 -10.32
N VAL A 274 -45.09 -10.33 -9.16
CA VAL A 274 -46.02 -10.47 -8.02
C VAL A 274 -47.44 -10.00 -8.38
N ARG A 275 -47.58 -8.87 -9.09
CA ARG A 275 -48.90 -8.41 -9.57
C ARG A 275 -49.52 -9.36 -10.60
N ALA A 276 -48.72 -9.89 -11.52
CA ALA A 276 -49.20 -10.86 -12.52
C ALA A 276 -49.68 -12.18 -11.88
N ALA A 277 -48.94 -12.69 -10.89
CA ALA A 277 -49.30 -13.90 -10.14
C ALA A 277 -50.56 -13.71 -9.27
N ARG A 278 -50.77 -12.52 -8.72
CA ARG A 278 -51.98 -12.20 -7.95
C ARG A 278 -53.22 -12.12 -8.85
N LYS A 279 -53.10 -11.50 -10.03
CA LYS A 279 -54.18 -11.41 -11.02
C LYS A 279 -54.57 -12.77 -11.61
N SER A 280 -53.63 -13.70 -11.77
CA SER A 280 -53.93 -15.05 -12.26
C SER A 280 -54.63 -15.93 -11.23
N ARG A 281 -54.38 -15.72 -9.92
CA ARG A 281 -55.13 -16.37 -8.82
C ARG A 281 -56.57 -15.87 -8.71
N GLU A 282 -56.81 -14.59 -8.92
CA GLU A 282 -58.17 -14.01 -8.89
C GLU A 282 -59.03 -14.49 -10.07
N ARG A 283 -58.44 -14.79 -11.23
CA ARG A 283 -59.15 -15.34 -12.40
C ARG A 283 -59.48 -16.84 -12.31
N ARG A 284 -58.97 -17.53 -11.29
CA ARG A 284 -59.21 -18.98 -11.06
C ARG A 284 -60.21 -19.25 -9.93
N LYS A 285 -60.81 -18.20 -9.36
CA LYS A 285 -61.97 -18.27 -8.47
C LYS A 285 -63.20 -17.84 -9.25
#